data_AF-A0A1Y0BAD2-F1
#
_entry.id   AF-A0A1Y0BAD2-F1
#
_cell.length_a   1.000
_cell.length_b   1.000
_cell.length_c   1.000
_cell.angle_alpha   90.00
_cell.angle_beta   90.00
_cell.angle_gamma   90.00
#
_symmetry.space_group_name_H-M   'P 1'
#
loop_
_entity.id
_entity.type
_entity.pdbx_description
1 polymer ?
#
loop_
_entity_poly.entity_id
_entity_poly.type
_entity_poly.pdbx_seq_one_letter_code
_entity_poly.pdbx_strand_id
1 'polypeptide(L)'
;MIWALDVRLADIVRTTREPLIGQMRLTWWHDVVTDHAGIKGRGDPLVDALRQAGITSALAALISLIDGWEVLLEAGELDDDALTDFARARGGGLFRLLADGKGTAEWIEDAGTVWALWDLSGHITDEGTARRALALASGLLSAMPAARRRNGKPLRIAFELARQDVMAGRRAPAALSPALYGRMLRIALVGR
;
A
#
# COMPACT_ATOMS: atom_id res chain seq x y z
N MET A 1 -2.97 -2.57 12.95
CA MET A 1 -3.53 -3.76 12.27
C MET A 1 -3.49 -3.64 10.75
N ILE A 2 -3.97 -2.56 10.15
CA ILE A 2 -3.99 -2.40 8.67
C ILE A 2 -2.59 -2.54 8.04
N TRP A 3 -1.56 -1.90 8.62
CA TRP A 3 -0.17 -2.12 8.19
C TRP A 3 0.30 -3.57 8.31
N ALA A 4 -0.15 -4.29 9.35
CA ALA A 4 0.21 -5.70 9.53
C ALA A 4 -0.46 -6.61 8.50
N LEU A 5 -1.67 -6.24 8.04
CA LEU A 5 -2.31 -6.90 6.91
C LEU A 5 -1.53 -6.68 5.62
N ASP A 6 -1.19 -5.43 5.27
CA ASP A 6 -0.39 -5.14 4.07
C ASP A 6 0.94 -5.91 4.07
N VAL A 7 1.65 -5.94 5.19
CA VAL A 7 2.89 -6.73 5.36
C VAL A 7 2.63 -8.22 5.16
N ARG A 8 1.54 -8.77 5.69
CA ARG A 8 1.24 -10.20 5.55
C ARG A 8 0.89 -10.58 4.11
N LEU A 9 0.21 -9.70 3.37
CA LEU A 9 -0.06 -9.88 1.94
C LEU A 9 1.24 -9.76 1.12
N ALA A 10 2.08 -8.77 1.43
CA ALA A 10 3.41 -8.61 0.84
C ALA A 10 4.27 -9.88 1.03
N ASP A 11 4.25 -10.45 2.24
CA ASP A 11 5.00 -11.67 2.56
C ASP A 11 4.48 -12.89 1.78
N ILE A 12 3.18 -12.98 1.52
CA ILE A 12 2.61 -14.03 0.65
C ILE A 12 3.22 -13.90 -0.74
N VAL A 13 3.18 -12.72 -1.35
CA VAL A 13 3.73 -12.48 -2.69
C VAL A 13 5.24 -12.75 -2.71
N ARG A 14 5.99 -12.19 -1.75
CA ARG A 14 7.45 -12.27 -1.68
C ARG A 14 8.00 -13.68 -1.47
N THR A 15 7.29 -14.52 -0.72
CA THR A 15 7.77 -15.87 -0.34
C THR A 15 7.31 -16.96 -1.30
N THR A 16 6.34 -16.66 -2.16
CA THR A 16 5.76 -17.61 -3.10
C THR A 16 6.67 -17.77 -4.32
N ARG A 17 6.96 -19.01 -4.69
CA ARG A 17 7.72 -19.34 -5.92
C ARG A 17 6.83 -19.78 -7.07
N GLU A 18 5.65 -20.30 -6.76
CA GLU A 18 4.65 -20.77 -7.71
C GLU A 18 3.47 -19.80 -7.70
N PRO A 19 3.27 -18.96 -8.74
CA PRO A 19 2.25 -17.90 -8.74
C PRO A 19 0.85 -18.37 -8.35
N LEU A 20 0.45 -19.56 -8.83
CA LEU A 20 -0.84 -20.19 -8.49
C LEU A 20 -1.02 -20.41 -6.98
N ILE A 21 0.03 -20.80 -6.26
CA ILE A 21 -0.04 -20.99 -4.80
C ILE A 21 -0.21 -19.65 -4.09
N GLY A 22 0.42 -18.60 -4.59
CA GLY A 22 0.26 -17.23 -4.09
C GLY A 22 -1.18 -16.75 -4.28
N GLN A 23 -1.72 -16.93 -5.49
CA GLN A 23 -3.11 -16.60 -5.82
C GLN A 23 -4.08 -17.32 -4.89
N MET A 24 -3.95 -18.64 -4.71
CA MET A 24 -4.79 -19.39 -3.77
C MET A 24 -4.75 -18.82 -2.34
N ARG A 25 -3.58 -18.36 -1.87
CA ARG A 25 -3.44 -17.73 -0.55
C ARG A 25 -4.10 -16.35 -0.49
N LEU A 26 -4.02 -15.55 -1.55
CA LEU A 26 -4.72 -14.25 -1.64
C LEU A 26 -6.23 -14.42 -1.79
N THR A 27 -6.70 -15.39 -2.58
CA THR A 27 -8.11 -15.78 -2.67
C THR A 27 -8.66 -16.18 -1.30
N TRP A 28 -7.88 -16.90 -0.49
CA TRP A 28 -8.28 -17.19 0.89
C TRP A 28 -8.46 -15.92 1.74
N TRP A 29 -7.62 -14.90 1.57
CA TRP A 29 -7.82 -13.60 2.22
C TRP A 29 -9.08 -12.91 1.74
N HIS A 30 -9.33 -12.90 0.42
CA HIS A 30 -10.55 -12.37 -0.16
C HIS A 30 -11.79 -13.04 0.45
N ASP A 31 -11.77 -14.36 0.56
CA ASP A 31 -12.80 -15.17 1.20
C ASP A 31 -13.00 -14.84 2.69
N VAL A 32 -11.92 -14.59 3.43
CA VAL A 32 -11.99 -14.27 4.86
C VAL A 32 -12.63 -12.90 5.09
N VAL A 33 -12.31 -11.93 4.25
CA VAL A 33 -12.80 -10.55 4.41
C VAL A 33 -14.24 -10.38 3.92
N THR A 34 -14.68 -11.24 3.00
CA THR A 34 -16.06 -11.29 2.48
C THR A 34 -16.98 -12.23 3.27
N ASP A 35 -16.43 -13.04 4.20
CA ASP A 35 -17.23 -13.94 5.03
C ASP A 35 -17.99 -13.21 6.15
N HIS A 36 -19.26 -12.91 5.86
CA HIS A 36 -20.19 -12.26 6.78
C HIS A 36 -20.53 -13.13 8.01
N ALA A 37 -20.41 -14.46 7.90
CA ALA A 37 -20.68 -15.35 9.03
C ALA A 37 -19.50 -15.39 10.04
N GLY A 38 -18.33 -14.86 9.66
CA GLY A 38 -17.15 -14.79 10.51
C GLY A 38 -16.62 -16.17 10.93
N ILE A 39 -16.75 -17.16 10.05
CA ILE A 39 -16.34 -18.55 10.27
C ILE A 39 -14.93 -18.78 9.69
N LYS A 40 -14.69 -18.35 8.46
CA LYS A 40 -13.39 -18.49 7.78
C LYS A 40 -12.31 -17.73 8.54
N GLY A 41 -11.13 -18.33 8.70
CA GLY A 41 -9.99 -17.69 9.37
C GLY A 41 -10.18 -17.36 10.86
N ARG A 42 -11.22 -17.89 11.52
CA ARG A 42 -11.41 -17.76 12.96
C ARG A 42 -10.22 -18.37 13.72
N GLY A 43 -9.72 -17.67 14.73
CA GLY A 43 -8.54 -18.08 15.50
C GLY A 43 -7.22 -17.59 14.89
N ASP A 44 -7.24 -16.98 13.70
CA ASP A 44 -6.09 -16.19 13.25
C ASP A 44 -6.11 -14.82 13.95
N PRO A 45 -5.05 -14.44 14.69
CA PRO A 45 -5.04 -13.22 15.48
C PRO A 45 -5.28 -11.93 14.69
N LEU A 46 -4.81 -11.87 13.43
CA LEU A 46 -5.01 -10.69 12.60
C LEU A 46 -6.44 -10.63 12.08
N VAL A 47 -6.99 -11.75 11.63
CA VAL A 47 -8.39 -11.84 11.18
C VAL A 47 -9.35 -11.48 12.31
N ASP A 48 -9.13 -12.04 13.50
CA ASP A 48 -9.96 -11.77 14.67
C ASP A 48 -9.87 -10.29 15.08
N ALA A 49 -8.69 -9.68 15.04
CA ALA A 49 -8.51 -8.25 15.31
C ALA A 49 -9.21 -7.36 14.27
N LEU A 50 -9.12 -7.68 12.98
CA LEU A 50 -9.81 -6.94 11.90
C LEU A 50 -11.33 -6.95 12.09
N ARG A 51 -11.89 -8.11 12.49
CA ARG A 51 -13.32 -8.27 12.78
C ARG A 51 -13.76 -7.51 14.02
N GLN A 52 -13.01 -7.62 15.11
CA GLN A 52 -13.29 -6.89 16.35
C GLN A 52 -13.28 -5.37 16.14
N ALA A 53 -12.43 -4.88 15.23
CA ALA A 53 -12.35 -3.47 14.88
C ALA A 53 -13.45 -2.99 13.91
N GLY A 54 -14.33 -3.88 13.41
CA GLY A 54 -15.44 -3.50 12.51
C GLY A 54 -14.99 -3.01 11.12
N ILE A 55 -13.77 -3.38 10.70
CA ILE A 55 -13.17 -2.93 9.43
C ILE A 55 -13.91 -3.49 8.20
N THR A 56 -14.78 -4.49 8.41
CA THR A 56 -15.71 -5.00 7.39
C THR A 56 -16.64 -3.93 6.83
N SER A 57 -16.82 -2.78 7.49
CA SER A 57 -17.53 -1.61 6.95
C SER A 57 -16.82 -0.94 5.77
N ALA A 58 -15.51 -1.16 5.61
CA ALA A 58 -14.68 -0.67 4.51
C ALA A 58 -14.30 -1.81 3.53
N LEU A 59 -15.21 -2.77 3.31
CA LEU A 59 -14.97 -3.98 2.51
C LEU A 59 -14.35 -3.69 1.14
N ALA A 60 -14.83 -2.68 0.42
CA ALA A 60 -14.32 -2.31 -0.89
C ALA A 60 -12.83 -1.91 -0.87
N ALA A 61 -12.38 -1.20 0.16
CA ALA A 61 -10.97 -0.83 0.30
C ALA A 61 -10.10 -2.02 0.71
N LEU A 62 -10.67 -2.97 1.45
CA LEU A 62 -10.00 -4.20 1.86
C LEU A 62 -9.82 -5.18 0.70
N ILE A 63 -10.84 -5.35 -0.14
CA ILE A 63 -10.75 -6.10 -1.40
C ILE A 63 -9.72 -5.46 -2.31
N SER A 64 -9.82 -4.14 -2.54
CA SER A 64 -8.87 -3.41 -3.38
C SER A 64 -7.41 -3.55 -2.92
N LEU A 65 -7.16 -3.61 -1.61
CA LEU A 65 -5.82 -3.87 -1.07
C LEU A 65 -5.31 -5.27 -1.45
N ILE A 66 -6.18 -6.30 -1.38
CA ILE A 66 -5.84 -7.68 -1.74
C ILE A 66 -5.59 -7.79 -3.24
N ASP A 67 -6.50 -7.25 -4.07
CA ASP A 67 -6.41 -7.24 -5.53
C ASP A 67 -5.09 -6.59 -5.98
N GLY A 68 -4.69 -5.51 -5.33
CA GLY A 68 -3.42 -4.84 -5.63
C GLY A 68 -2.22 -5.77 -5.49
N TRP A 69 -2.18 -6.60 -4.45
CA TRP A 69 -1.10 -7.59 -4.30
C TRP A 69 -1.20 -8.75 -5.31
N GLU A 70 -2.40 -9.09 -5.76
CA GLU A 70 -2.64 -10.14 -6.74
C GLU A 70 -2.09 -9.79 -8.13
N VAL A 71 -2.11 -8.50 -8.51
CA VAL A 71 -1.50 -8.00 -9.75
C VAL A 71 -0.04 -8.46 -9.91
N LEU A 72 0.74 -8.49 -8.83
CA LEU A 72 2.15 -8.92 -8.87
C LEU A 72 2.34 -10.42 -9.12
N LEU A 73 1.31 -11.24 -8.90
CA LEU A 73 1.33 -12.67 -9.16
C LEU A 73 0.79 -13.02 -10.55
N GLU A 74 -0.12 -12.20 -11.07
CA GLU A 74 -0.72 -12.38 -12.41
C GLU A 74 0.18 -11.88 -13.53
N ALA A 75 0.90 -10.78 -13.29
CA ALA A 75 1.73 -10.17 -14.31
C ALA A 75 2.94 -11.05 -14.63
N GLY A 76 3.00 -11.55 -15.87
CA GLY A 76 4.21 -12.20 -16.39
C GLY A 76 5.37 -11.19 -16.50
N GLU A 77 5.11 -10.03 -17.09
CA GLU A 77 6.01 -8.86 -17.07
C GLU A 77 5.28 -7.68 -16.41
N LEU A 78 5.95 -6.99 -15.47
CA LEU A 78 5.42 -5.81 -14.81
C LEU A 78 5.66 -4.56 -15.66
N ASP A 79 4.79 -4.34 -16.64
CA ASP A 79 4.74 -3.11 -17.43
C ASP A 79 4.15 -1.92 -16.64
N ASP A 80 4.10 -0.76 -17.29
CA ASP A 80 3.67 0.48 -16.63
C ASP A 80 2.19 0.48 -16.24
N ASP A 81 1.35 -0.25 -16.97
CA ASP A 81 -0.08 -0.41 -16.68
C ASP A 81 -0.26 -1.31 -15.45
N ALA A 82 0.40 -2.47 -15.41
CA ALA A 82 0.40 -3.36 -14.24
C ALA A 82 0.95 -2.66 -12.98
N LEU A 83 2.02 -1.87 -13.11
CA LEU A 83 2.55 -1.07 -12.00
C LEU A 83 1.53 -0.03 -11.50
N THR A 84 0.79 0.59 -12.42
CA THR A 84 -0.24 1.57 -12.11
C THR A 84 -1.44 0.92 -11.41
N ASP A 85 -1.90 -0.23 -11.92
CA ASP A 85 -3.03 -0.97 -11.35
C ASP A 85 -2.70 -1.54 -9.97
N PHE A 86 -1.51 -2.15 -9.81
CA PHE A 86 -0.95 -2.52 -8.52
C PHE A 86 -1.02 -1.37 -7.52
N ALA A 87 -0.51 -0.20 -7.92
CA ALA A 87 -0.37 0.93 -7.02
C ALA A 87 -1.71 1.57 -6.65
N ARG A 88 -2.62 1.70 -7.61
CA ARG A 88 -3.97 2.22 -7.38
C ARG A 88 -4.75 1.32 -6.43
N ALA A 89 -4.72 0.01 -6.68
CA ALA A 89 -5.43 -0.96 -5.87
C ALA A 89 -4.82 -1.09 -4.47
N ARG A 90 -3.54 -1.46 -4.36
CA ARG A 90 -2.84 -1.63 -3.06
C ARG A 90 -2.78 -0.31 -2.30
N GLY A 91 -2.20 0.71 -2.92
CA GLY A 91 -1.93 1.99 -2.29
C GLY A 91 -3.22 2.73 -1.93
N GLY A 92 -4.15 2.82 -2.88
CA GLY A 92 -5.44 3.45 -2.67
C GLY A 92 -6.29 2.73 -1.62
N GLY A 93 -6.41 1.40 -1.71
CA GLY A 93 -7.11 0.57 -0.72
C GLY A 93 -6.53 0.74 0.69
N LEU A 94 -5.19 0.63 0.82
CA LEU A 94 -4.49 0.81 2.09
C LEU A 94 -4.75 2.18 2.71
N PHE A 95 -4.60 3.24 1.92
CA PHE A 95 -4.76 4.61 2.42
C PHE A 95 -6.22 4.91 2.77
N ARG A 96 -7.20 4.39 2.03
CA ARG A 96 -8.63 4.47 2.40
C ARG A 96 -8.90 3.80 3.75
N LEU A 97 -8.34 2.60 3.98
CA LEU A 97 -8.49 1.88 5.25
C LEU A 97 -7.87 2.66 6.43
N LEU A 98 -6.68 3.22 6.24
CA LEU A 98 -5.97 4.00 7.25
C LEU A 98 -6.61 5.37 7.51
N ALA A 99 -7.32 5.92 6.53
CA ALA A 99 -8.06 7.17 6.66
C ALA A 99 -9.34 7.02 7.49
N ASP A 100 -9.87 5.81 7.64
CA ASP A 100 -11.04 5.51 8.48
C ASP A 100 -12.24 6.44 8.16
N GLY A 101 -12.52 6.60 6.86
CA GLY A 101 -13.61 7.45 6.36
C GLY A 101 -13.35 8.97 6.42
N LYS A 102 -12.15 9.42 6.80
CA LYS A 102 -11.81 10.85 6.92
C LYS A 102 -11.03 11.37 5.72
N GLY A 103 -11.41 12.54 5.22
CA GLY A 103 -10.75 13.23 4.11
C GLY A 103 -11.37 12.92 2.74
N THR A 104 -10.89 13.59 1.69
CA THR A 104 -11.40 13.40 0.33
C THR A 104 -10.83 12.12 -0.28
N ALA A 105 -11.71 11.23 -0.76
CA ALA A 105 -11.35 9.93 -1.32
C ALA A 105 -10.25 10.01 -2.40
N GLU A 106 -10.44 10.89 -3.39
CA GLU A 106 -9.48 11.10 -4.50
C GLU A 106 -8.05 11.38 -4.02
N TRP A 107 -7.88 12.32 -3.08
CA TRP A 107 -6.56 12.66 -2.56
C TRP A 107 -5.92 11.50 -1.79
N ILE A 108 -6.71 10.79 -0.98
CA ILE A 108 -6.23 9.67 -0.17
C ILE A 108 -5.70 8.56 -1.08
N GLU A 109 -6.43 8.29 -2.16
CA GLU A 109 -6.09 7.27 -3.15
C GLU A 109 -4.85 7.66 -3.96
N ASP A 110 -4.77 8.89 -4.46
CA ASP A 110 -3.59 9.37 -5.18
C ASP A 110 -2.34 9.32 -4.28
N ALA A 111 -2.46 9.76 -3.03
CA ALA A 111 -1.38 9.71 -2.06
C ALA A 111 -0.92 8.27 -1.79
N GLY A 112 -1.88 7.34 -1.68
CA GLY A 112 -1.61 5.91 -1.53
C GLY A 112 -0.94 5.32 -2.76
N THR A 113 -1.37 5.72 -3.95
CA THR A 113 -0.81 5.27 -5.23
C THR A 113 0.65 5.72 -5.37
N VAL A 114 0.97 6.99 -5.08
CA VAL A 114 2.36 7.49 -5.05
C VAL A 114 3.20 6.70 -4.05
N TRP A 115 2.65 6.45 -2.85
CA TRP A 115 3.34 5.70 -1.81
C TRP A 115 3.61 4.25 -2.24
N ALA A 116 2.66 3.56 -2.84
CA ALA A 116 2.81 2.16 -3.25
C ALA A 116 3.85 1.98 -4.37
N LEU A 117 3.91 2.90 -5.34
CA LEU A 117 4.95 2.91 -6.38
C LEU A 117 6.35 3.17 -5.78
N TRP A 118 6.45 4.14 -4.87
CA TRP A 118 7.69 4.43 -4.17
C TRP A 118 8.15 3.23 -3.32
N ASP A 119 7.23 2.62 -2.57
CA ASP A 119 7.49 1.45 -1.74
C ASP A 119 7.96 0.26 -2.59
N LEU A 120 7.27 -0.05 -3.70
CA LEU A 120 7.66 -1.11 -4.62
C LEU A 120 9.06 -0.88 -5.20
N SER A 121 9.41 0.38 -5.53
CA SER A 121 10.73 0.71 -6.09
C SER A 121 11.90 0.32 -5.18
N GLY A 122 11.68 0.23 -3.86
CA GLY A 122 12.71 -0.18 -2.89
C GLY A 122 12.74 -1.69 -2.61
N HIS A 123 11.69 -2.42 -2.98
CA HIS A 123 11.49 -3.82 -2.61
C HIS A 123 11.47 -4.78 -3.81
N ILE A 124 11.45 -4.27 -5.04
CA ILE A 124 11.64 -5.06 -6.25
C ILE A 124 13.12 -5.17 -6.63
N THR A 125 13.55 -6.36 -7.05
CA THR A 125 14.94 -6.63 -7.41
C THR A 125 15.30 -6.19 -8.84
N ASP A 126 14.31 -6.15 -9.73
CA ASP A 126 14.54 -5.70 -11.10
C ASP A 126 14.70 -4.18 -11.17
N GLU A 127 15.91 -3.75 -11.50
CA GLU A 127 16.31 -2.34 -11.58
C GLU A 127 15.51 -1.55 -12.63
N GLY A 128 15.09 -2.23 -13.71
CA GLY A 128 14.24 -1.66 -14.75
C GLY A 128 12.89 -1.23 -14.20
N THR A 129 12.18 -2.19 -13.61
CA THR A 129 10.88 -2.04 -12.99
C THR A 129 10.93 -1.06 -11.83
N ALA A 130 11.96 -1.12 -10.98
CA ALA A 130 12.14 -0.18 -9.88
C ALA A 130 12.23 1.29 -10.37
N ARG A 131 12.94 1.52 -11.48
CA ARG A 131 13.05 2.85 -12.08
C ARG A 131 11.73 3.31 -12.71
N ARG A 132 11.02 2.41 -13.40
CA ARG A 132 9.69 2.70 -13.96
C ARG A 132 8.69 3.06 -12.87
N ALA A 133 8.62 2.26 -11.80
CA ALA A 133 7.78 2.55 -10.64
C ALA A 133 8.06 3.94 -10.04
N LEU A 134 9.34 4.29 -9.85
CA LEU A 134 9.72 5.62 -9.35
C LEU A 134 9.37 6.75 -10.33
N ALA A 135 9.51 6.52 -11.63
CA ALA A 135 9.14 7.50 -12.67
C ALA A 135 7.62 7.73 -12.69
N LEU A 136 6.82 6.67 -12.61
CA LEU A 136 5.35 6.75 -12.49
C LEU A 136 4.95 7.51 -11.22
N ALA A 137 5.59 7.23 -10.08
CA ALA A 137 5.34 7.95 -8.83
C ALA A 137 5.63 9.45 -8.98
N SER A 138 6.72 9.81 -9.65
CA SER A 138 7.11 11.20 -9.92
C SER A 138 6.12 11.90 -10.85
N GLY A 139 5.67 11.20 -11.91
CA GLY A 139 4.65 11.71 -12.83
C GLY A 139 3.34 12.01 -12.12
N LEU A 140 2.83 11.04 -11.35
CA LEU A 140 1.61 11.20 -10.56
C LEU A 140 1.74 12.35 -9.56
N LEU A 141 2.83 12.39 -8.78
CA LEU A 141 3.06 13.44 -7.80
C LEU A 141 3.12 14.84 -8.44
N SER A 142 3.67 14.95 -9.65
CA SER A 142 3.77 16.21 -10.38
C SER A 142 2.40 16.72 -10.83
N ALA A 143 1.50 15.82 -11.23
CA ALA A 143 0.12 16.13 -11.60
C ALA A 143 -0.75 16.54 -10.41
N MET A 144 -0.40 16.13 -9.18
CA MET A 144 -1.17 16.47 -7.97
C MET A 144 -1.10 17.97 -7.62
N PRO A 145 -2.24 18.64 -7.35
CA PRO A 145 -2.28 20.02 -6.88
C PRO A 145 -1.45 20.27 -5.62
N ALA A 146 -0.70 21.37 -5.57
CA ALA A 146 0.18 21.71 -4.44
C ALA A 146 -0.55 21.82 -3.09
N ALA A 147 -1.81 22.25 -3.09
CA ALA A 147 -2.64 22.31 -1.89
C ALA A 147 -2.97 20.92 -1.33
N ARG A 148 -3.15 19.93 -2.21
CA ARG A 148 -3.42 18.54 -1.81
C ARG A 148 -2.19 17.92 -1.16
N ARG A 149 -0.97 18.21 -1.66
CA ARG A 149 0.32 17.73 -1.09
C ARG A 149 0.56 18.09 0.39
N ARG A 150 -0.25 18.96 1.00
CA ARG A 150 -0.08 19.48 2.38
C ARG A 150 -1.13 18.97 3.38
N ASN A 151 -2.18 18.26 2.94
CA ASN A 151 -3.36 17.97 3.76
C ASN A 151 -3.52 16.47 4.07
N GLY A 152 -3.23 16.00 5.29
CA GLY A 152 -3.62 14.64 5.69
C GLY A 152 -3.07 14.20 7.04
N LYS A 153 -3.74 14.57 8.15
CA LYS A 153 -3.27 14.29 9.52
C LYS A 153 -3.14 12.80 9.93
N PRO A 154 -3.81 11.79 9.33
CA PRO A 154 -3.55 10.37 9.69
C PRO A 154 -2.42 9.71 8.87
N LEU A 155 -2.20 10.16 7.64
CA LEU A 155 -1.35 9.48 6.64
C LEU A 155 -0.07 10.25 6.29
N ARG A 156 0.16 11.40 6.94
CA ARG A 156 1.23 12.33 6.58
C ARG A 156 2.60 11.67 6.58
N ILE A 157 2.92 10.81 7.56
CA ILE A 157 4.27 10.26 7.67
C ILE A 157 4.61 9.39 6.45
N ALA A 158 3.72 8.47 6.07
CA ALA A 158 3.92 7.59 4.93
C ALA A 158 3.99 8.38 3.61
N PHE A 159 2.99 9.24 3.37
CA PHE A 159 2.95 10.02 2.14
C PHE A 159 4.12 11.01 2.03
N GLU A 160 4.42 11.77 3.08
CA GLU A 160 5.46 12.81 3.03
C GLU A 160 6.86 12.19 2.86
N LEU A 161 7.09 11.01 3.45
CA LEU A 161 8.32 10.27 3.23
C LEU A 161 8.47 9.87 1.75
N ALA A 162 7.44 9.23 1.18
CA ALA A 162 7.41 8.89 -0.23
C ALA A 162 7.58 10.13 -1.11
N ARG A 163 6.83 11.20 -0.83
CA ARG A 163 6.90 12.47 -1.57
C ARG A 163 8.31 13.05 -1.61
N GLN A 164 8.99 13.13 -0.47
CA GLN A 164 10.34 13.67 -0.38
C GLN A 164 11.38 12.82 -1.12
N ASP A 165 11.20 11.50 -1.12
CA ASP A 165 12.12 10.58 -1.78
C ASP A 165 11.86 10.55 -3.29
N VAL A 166 10.61 10.46 -3.72
CA VAL A 166 10.19 10.60 -5.14
C VAL A 166 10.69 11.90 -5.74
N MET A 167 10.48 13.05 -5.07
CA MET A 167 10.97 14.36 -5.56
C MET A 167 12.50 14.43 -5.67
N ALA A 168 13.22 13.58 -4.96
CA ALA A 168 14.67 13.53 -5.00
C ALA A 168 15.20 12.34 -5.82
N GLY A 169 14.33 11.62 -6.54
CA GLY A 169 14.72 10.44 -7.31
C GLY A 169 15.26 9.29 -6.45
N ARG A 170 14.84 9.20 -5.19
CA ARG A 170 15.24 8.13 -4.26
C ARG A 170 14.15 7.07 -4.17
N ARG A 171 14.56 5.80 -4.23
CA ARG A 171 13.70 4.64 -3.97
C ARG A 171 13.37 4.53 -2.48
N ALA A 172 12.36 3.71 -2.16
CA ALA A 172 12.11 3.36 -0.77
C ALA A 172 13.32 2.64 -0.16
N PRO A 173 13.63 2.91 1.12
CA PRO A 173 14.70 2.22 1.81
C PRO A 173 14.31 0.77 2.10
N ALA A 174 15.18 -0.20 1.78
CA ALA A 174 14.95 -1.62 2.07
C ALA A 174 14.96 -1.97 3.57
N ALA A 175 15.45 -1.05 4.43
CA ALA A 175 15.50 -1.24 5.88
C ALA A 175 15.36 0.10 6.61
N LEU A 176 14.84 0.04 7.84
CA LEU A 176 14.74 1.20 8.71
C LEU A 176 16.13 1.60 9.23
N SER A 177 16.58 2.82 8.93
CA SER A 177 17.86 3.38 9.40
C SER A 177 17.64 4.50 10.43
N PRO A 178 18.61 4.82 11.30
CA PRO A 178 18.50 5.92 12.27
C PRO A 178 18.16 7.28 11.63
N ALA A 179 18.70 7.55 10.44
CA ALA A 179 18.39 8.77 9.68
C ALA A 179 16.92 8.80 9.21
N LEU A 180 16.38 7.64 8.82
CA LEU A 180 14.97 7.49 8.44
C LEU A 180 14.03 7.72 9.63
N TYR A 181 14.37 7.17 10.81
CA TYR A 181 13.64 7.46 12.04
C TYR A 181 13.64 8.96 12.36
N GLY A 182 14.79 9.64 12.25
CA GLY A 182 14.88 11.09 12.44
C GLY A 182 13.99 11.89 11.47
N ARG A 183 13.89 11.47 10.20
CA ARG A 183 12.97 12.07 9.22
C ARG A 183 11.50 11.84 9.59
N MET A 184 11.12 10.61 9.94
CA MET A 184 9.76 10.28 10.36
C MET A 184 9.33 11.10 11.59
N LEU A 185 10.22 11.23 12.60
CA LEU A 185 9.99 12.06 13.77
C LEU A 185 9.80 13.54 13.40
N ARG A 186 10.65 14.09 12.52
CA ARG A 186 10.50 15.47 12.05
C ARG A 186 9.15 15.70 11.35
N ILE A 187 8.75 14.77 10.47
CA ILE A 187 7.46 14.83 9.78
C ILE A 187 6.30 14.76 10.78
N ALA A 188 6.41 13.92 11.81
CA ALA A 188 5.41 13.83 12.87
C ALA A 188 5.29 15.15 13.67
N LEU A 189 6.42 15.79 13.98
CA LEU A 189 6.49 17.00 14.80
C LEU A 189 6.05 18.28 14.08
N VAL A 190 6.42 18.46 12.80
CA VAL A 190 6.24 19.72 12.05
C VAL A 190 4.79 20.02 11.67
N GLY A 191 3.87 19.06 11.75
CA GLY A 191 2.46 19.32 11.44
C GLY A 191 1.48 18.99 12.55
N ARG A 192 1.76 19.47 13.76
CA ARG A 192 0.68 19.73 14.72
C ARG A 192 -0.18 20.88 14.21
#